data_AF-A0A819L9A5-F1
#
_entry.id   AF-A0A819L9A5-F1
#
_cell.length_a   1.000
_cell.length_b   1.000
_cell.length_c   1.000
_cell.angle_alpha   90.00
_cell.angle_beta   90.00
_cell.angle_gamma   90.00
#
_symmetry.space_group_name_H-M   'P 1'
#
loop_
_entity.id
_entity.type
_entity.pdbx_description
1 polymer ?
#
loop_
_entity_poly.entity_id
_entity_poly.type
_entity_poly.pdbx_seq_one_letter_code
_entity_poly.pdbx_strand_id
1 'polypeptide(L)'
;MPVSTTPRFSISPYFAAYDPTKPTPIITKTVERLLSDAGIKISKNKFIHSFIVIIFTGSFGIYQIFVFLIIGLLSVVPSMVTFSYDLNVGTPDHRCRLSHDDAYNKSSETYKIFLKHLSQTPTDYDKKCTMFKNESARTLKPCDQGWVFDMNKYGETLSTELSLVCDKFHLRALTQNIYSAGAAGSLLTGLLSDRWGRRKTIYLLVILLVIALNTMQLFLYSSKYKLLVFTICRFVQGFAVTFHQVSLVLLLELTGPNRRVLAANTLAYSFALGQIILAIVARQLKDYKLTYWALNLYVLPFVFIYVLIPESPRWLVQQGRIIEARK
;
A
#
# COMPACT_ATOMS: atom_id res chain seq x y z
N MET A 1 -45.61 52.03 -7.63
CA MET A 1 -44.75 51.04 -6.94
C MET A 1 -44.43 49.91 -7.90
N PRO A 2 -43.17 49.44 -7.98
CA PRO A 2 -42.61 48.72 -9.13
C PRO A 2 -42.40 47.22 -8.88
N VAL A 3 -42.29 46.39 -9.95
CA VAL A 3 -41.42 45.19 -10.05
C VAL A 3 -41.16 44.96 -11.56
N SER A 4 -40.02 45.38 -12.11
CA SER A 4 -38.74 44.67 -12.32
C SER A 4 -38.71 43.77 -13.57
N THR A 5 -37.96 44.24 -14.58
CA THR A 5 -37.57 43.55 -15.81
C THR A 5 -36.15 43.00 -15.65
N THR A 6 -35.94 41.72 -15.92
CA THR A 6 -34.63 41.06 -16.01
C THR A 6 -33.82 41.53 -17.23
N PRO A 7 -32.52 41.84 -17.14
CA PRO A 7 -31.68 42.03 -18.33
C PRO A 7 -30.97 40.73 -18.74
N ARG A 8 -31.00 40.43 -20.04
CA ARG A 8 -30.18 39.42 -20.71
C ARG A 8 -28.71 39.83 -20.67
N PHE A 9 -27.83 38.93 -20.23
CA PHE A 9 -26.38 39.07 -20.43
C PHE A 9 -26.00 38.63 -21.85
N SER A 10 -25.57 39.59 -22.67
CA SER A 10 -24.89 39.34 -23.94
C SER A 10 -23.41 39.03 -23.68
N ILE A 11 -22.94 37.86 -24.12
CA ILE A 11 -21.53 37.50 -24.08
C ILE A 11 -20.82 38.26 -25.21
N SER A 12 -19.87 39.13 -24.84
CA SER A 12 -19.03 39.92 -25.74
C SER A 12 -18.05 39.03 -26.53
N PRO A 13 -17.71 39.34 -27.79
CA PRO A 13 -17.02 38.42 -28.72
C PRO A 13 -15.50 38.22 -28.46
N TYR A 14 -14.98 38.57 -27.29
CA TYR A 14 -13.54 38.48 -26.96
C TYR A 14 -13.04 37.08 -26.58
N PHE A 15 -13.90 36.06 -26.57
CA PHE A 15 -13.52 34.68 -26.19
C PHE A 15 -12.91 33.84 -27.32
N ALA A 16 -12.72 34.39 -28.52
CA ALA A 16 -12.35 33.60 -29.70
C ALA A 16 -10.84 33.41 -29.97
N ALA A 17 -9.94 33.83 -29.08
CA ALA A 17 -8.49 33.66 -29.32
C ALA A 17 -7.70 33.42 -28.03
N TYR A 18 -7.84 32.23 -27.43
CA TYR A 18 -6.94 31.78 -26.37
C TYR A 18 -6.01 30.68 -26.92
N ASP A 19 -4.76 31.06 -27.21
CA ASP A 19 -3.66 30.15 -27.55
C ASP A 19 -2.96 29.70 -26.26
N PRO A 20 -3.06 28.42 -25.87
CA PRO A 20 -2.51 27.91 -24.60
C PRO A 20 -0.97 27.79 -24.59
N THR A 21 -0.26 28.19 -25.65
CA THR A 21 1.19 27.99 -25.77
C THR A 21 2.05 29.21 -25.47
N LYS A 22 1.48 30.39 -25.19
CA LYS A 22 2.24 31.61 -24.91
C LYS A 22 1.94 32.20 -23.52
N PRO A 23 2.96 32.43 -22.66
CA PRO A 23 2.78 33.17 -21.43
C PRO A 23 2.67 34.67 -21.75
N THR A 24 1.46 35.21 -21.81
CA THR A 24 1.26 36.66 -21.98
C THR A 24 1.48 37.42 -20.67
N PRO A 25 2.42 38.38 -20.60
CA PRO A 25 2.68 39.22 -19.40
C PRO A 25 1.51 40.16 -19.02
N ILE A 26 0.48 40.22 -19.86
CA ILE A 26 -0.72 41.03 -19.67
C ILE A 26 -1.62 40.43 -18.58
N ILE A 27 -1.66 39.11 -18.43
CA ILE A 27 -2.59 38.44 -17.50
C ILE A 27 -2.25 38.77 -16.05
N THR A 28 -0.97 38.93 -15.70
CA THR A 28 -0.56 39.30 -14.33
C THR A 28 -1.07 40.70 -13.96
N LYS A 29 -0.93 41.68 -14.86
CA LYS A 29 -1.44 43.04 -14.63
C LYS A 29 -2.97 43.12 -14.68
N THR A 30 -3.62 42.30 -15.50
CA THR A 30 -5.08 42.25 -15.60
C THR A 30 -5.70 41.57 -14.37
N VAL A 31 -5.09 40.51 -13.86
CA VAL A 31 -5.53 39.85 -12.62
C VAL A 31 -5.27 40.74 -11.41
N GLU A 32 -4.13 41.42 -11.33
CA GLU A 32 -3.88 42.43 -10.28
C GLU A 32 -4.87 43.61 -10.36
N ARG A 33 -5.21 44.09 -11.56
CA ARG A 33 -6.25 45.11 -11.75
C ARG A 33 -7.64 44.62 -11.37
N LEU A 34 -8.04 43.42 -11.81
CA LEU A 34 -9.36 42.86 -11.47
C LEU A 34 -9.52 42.59 -9.97
N LEU A 35 -8.44 42.20 -9.29
CA LEU A 35 -8.44 42.02 -7.83
C LEU A 35 -8.45 43.36 -7.08
N SER A 36 -7.79 44.39 -7.63
CA SER A 36 -7.83 45.77 -7.13
C SER A 36 -9.22 46.40 -7.31
N ASP A 37 -9.83 46.24 -8.49
CA ASP A 37 -11.15 46.77 -8.82
C ASP A 37 -12.27 46.08 -8.01
N ALA A 38 -12.06 44.82 -7.59
CA ALA A 38 -12.94 44.10 -6.68
C ALA A 38 -12.77 44.48 -5.19
N GLY A 39 -11.89 45.43 -4.85
CA GLY A 39 -11.65 45.87 -3.46
C GLY A 39 -10.99 44.81 -2.57
N ILE A 40 -10.47 43.72 -3.16
CA ILE A 40 -9.82 42.63 -2.44
C ILE A 40 -8.39 43.07 -2.14
N LYS A 41 -8.17 43.66 -0.95
CA LYS A 41 -6.81 43.83 -0.41
C LYS A 41 -6.12 42.47 -0.44
N ILE A 42 -5.00 42.37 -1.17
CA ILE A 42 -4.12 41.20 -1.15
C ILE A 42 -3.49 41.15 0.25
N SER A 43 -4.25 40.60 1.19
CA SER A 43 -3.72 40.07 2.44
C SER A 43 -2.61 39.09 2.08
N LYS A 44 -1.56 39.01 2.89
CA LYS A 44 -0.51 37.97 2.86
C LYS A 44 -1.09 36.58 3.17
N ASN A 45 -2.28 36.27 2.66
CA ASN A 45 -2.96 35.01 2.78
C ASN A 45 -2.25 34.02 1.87
N LYS A 46 -1.44 33.13 2.49
CA LYS A 46 -0.83 31.95 1.86
C LYS A 46 -1.82 31.16 0.98
N PHE A 47 -3.11 31.24 1.28
CA PHE A 47 -4.19 30.61 0.53
C PHE A 47 -4.32 31.14 -0.91
N ILE A 48 -4.28 32.46 -1.12
CA ILE A 48 -4.45 33.08 -2.45
C ILE A 48 -3.24 32.76 -3.33
N HIS A 49 -2.02 32.84 -2.78
CA HIS A 49 -0.80 32.45 -3.50
C HIS A 49 -0.79 30.98 -3.89
N SER A 50 -1.23 30.07 -3.00
CA SER A 50 -1.33 28.65 -3.31
C SER A 50 -2.33 28.36 -4.44
N PHE A 51 -3.46 29.08 -4.46
CA PHE A 51 -4.46 28.98 -5.53
C PHE A 51 -3.94 29.51 -6.88
N ILE A 52 -3.20 30.64 -6.86
CA ILE A 52 -2.58 31.22 -8.05
C ILE A 52 -1.49 30.29 -8.60
N VAL A 53 -0.66 29.66 -7.77
CA VAL A 53 0.37 28.72 -8.22
C VAL A 53 -0.24 27.50 -8.93
N ILE A 54 -1.38 26.98 -8.47
CA ILE A 54 -2.08 25.86 -9.12
C ILE A 54 -2.64 26.25 -10.50
N ILE A 55 -3.07 27.51 -10.65
CA ILE A 55 -3.53 28.05 -11.95
C ILE A 55 -2.33 28.29 -12.89
N PHE A 56 -1.17 28.64 -12.35
CA PHE A 56 0.06 28.92 -13.12
C PHE A 56 0.93 27.69 -13.41
N THR A 57 0.77 26.57 -12.69
CA THR A 57 1.29 25.28 -13.13
C THR A 57 0.50 24.88 -14.38
N GLY A 58 1.08 25.17 -15.54
CA GLY A 58 0.45 25.03 -16.85
C GLY A 58 -0.13 23.64 -17.12
N SER A 59 -0.83 23.54 -18.25
CA SER A 59 -1.38 22.30 -18.82
C SER A 59 -0.56 21.06 -18.46
N PHE A 60 -1.25 20.01 -18.03
CA PHE A 60 -0.67 18.68 -17.74
C PHE A 60 0.31 18.27 -18.84
N GLY A 61 1.60 18.45 -18.57
CA GLY A 61 2.69 18.24 -19.51
C GLY A 61 3.37 16.91 -19.29
N ILE A 62 4.40 16.66 -20.11
CA ILE A 62 5.20 15.43 -20.09
C ILE A 62 5.84 15.20 -18.72
N TYR A 63 6.27 16.27 -18.04
CA TYR A 63 6.85 16.19 -16.70
C TYR A 63 5.84 15.65 -15.66
N GLN A 64 4.59 16.12 -15.67
CA GLN A 64 3.56 15.61 -14.77
C GLN A 64 3.26 14.13 -15.07
N ILE A 65 3.21 13.72 -16.34
CA ILE A 65 3.04 12.31 -16.71
C ILE A 65 4.19 11.47 -16.14
N PHE A 66 5.43 11.93 -16.27
CA PHE A 66 6.59 11.25 -15.73
C PHE A 66 6.53 11.09 -14.21
N VAL A 67 6.16 12.14 -13.48
CA VAL A 67 5.99 12.09 -12.01
C VAL A 67 4.86 11.15 -11.62
N PHE A 68 3.74 11.16 -12.36
CA PHE A 68 2.63 10.22 -12.17
C PHE A 68 3.06 8.78 -12.36
N LEU A 69 3.89 8.49 -13.37
CA LEU A 69 4.41 7.15 -13.62
C LEU A 69 5.34 6.69 -12.49
N ILE A 70 6.27 7.54 -12.03
CA ILE A 70 7.16 7.19 -10.92
C ILE A 70 6.37 6.92 -9.63
N ILE A 71 5.46 7.82 -9.27
CA ILE A 71 4.65 7.67 -8.05
C ILE A 71 3.68 6.49 -8.19
N GLY A 72 3.11 6.27 -9.38
CA GLY A 72 2.28 5.11 -9.68
C GLY A 72 3.04 3.80 -9.49
N LEU A 73 4.21 3.66 -10.11
CA LEU A 73 5.08 2.49 -9.94
C LEU A 73 5.48 2.28 -8.47
N LEU A 74 5.84 3.35 -7.75
CA LEU A 74 6.11 3.26 -6.31
C LEU A 74 4.87 2.80 -5.52
N SER A 75 3.68 3.20 -5.96
CA SER A 75 2.40 2.86 -5.33
C SER A 75 1.90 1.44 -5.62
N VAL A 76 2.63 0.65 -6.41
CA VAL A 76 2.45 -0.80 -6.52
C VAL A 76 2.91 -1.48 -5.21
N VAL A 77 3.99 -1.00 -4.61
CA VAL A 77 4.64 -1.59 -3.42
C VAL A 77 3.70 -1.76 -2.22
N PRO A 78 2.90 -0.76 -1.79
CA PRO A 78 2.01 -0.87 -0.64
C PRO A 78 1.09 -2.09 -0.73
N SER A 79 0.46 -2.30 -1.89
CA SER A 79 -0.43 -3.45 -2.11
C SER A 79 0.33 -4.77 -1.99
N MET A 80 1.51 -4.88 -2.61
CA MET A 80 2.31 -6.10 -2.54
C MET A 80 2.69 -6.41 -1.09
N VAL A 81 3.08 -5.39 -0.30
CA VAL A 81 3.44 -5.56 1.11
C VAL A 81 2.22 -5.90 1.97
N THR A 82 1.07 -5.25 1.77
CA THR A 82 -0.17 -5.50 2.51
C THR A 82 -0.63 -6.95 2.32
N PHE A 83 -0.77 -7.39 1.07
CA PHE A 83 -1.33 -8.69 0.73
C PHE A 83 -0.30 -9.83 0.69
N SER A 84 1.00 -9.53 0.77
CA SER A 84 2.04 -10.56 0.86
C SER A 84 1.78 -11.54 2.00
N TYR A 85 1.26 -11.04 3.13
CA TYR A 85 0.98 -11.84 4.31
C TYR A 85 -0.04 -12.96 4.03
N ASP A 86 -1.10 -12.68 3.29
CA ASP A 86 -2.17 -13.65 3.05
C ASP A 86 -1.70 -14.85 2.21
N LEU A 87 -0.78 -14.60 1.27
CA LEU A 87 -0.21 -15.64 0.41
C LEU A 87 0.97 -16.35 1.09
N ASN A 88 1.84 -15.59 1.76
CA ASN A 88 3.10 -16.10 2.34
C ASN A 88 2.94 -16.74 3.73
N VAL A 89 1.85 -16.41 4.44
CA VAL A 89 1.47 -16.97 5.74
C VAL A 89 0.13 -17.72 5.64
N GLY A 90 -0.39 -17.90 4.42
CA GLY A 90 -1.56 -18.72 4.15
C GLY A 90 -1.38 -20.14 4.69
N THR A 91 -2.46 -20.72 5.23
CA THR A 91 -2.44 -22.12 5.65
C THR A 91 -2.96 -23.02 4.54
N PRO A 92 -2.10 -23.85 3.93
CA PRO A 92 -2.57 -24.93 3.10
C PRO A 92 -3.39 -25.94 3.92
N ASP A 93 -4.13 -26.80 3.21
CA ASP A 93 -4.77 -27.93 3.86
C ASP A 93 -3.72 -28.80 4.56
N HIS A 94 -4.08 -29.31 5.73
CA HIS A 94 -3.16 -30.02 6.60
C HIS A 94 -3.86 -31.14 7.37
N ARG A 95 -3.05 -32.06 7.89
CA ARG A 95 -3.44 -33.16 8.78
C ARG A 95 -2.39 -33.39 9.85
N CYS A 96 -2.74 -34.12 10.91
CA CYS A 96 -1.74 -34.63 11.85
C CYS A 96 -0.71 -35.52 11.13
N ARG A 97 0.55 -35.42 11.53
CA ARG A 97 1.60 -36.38 11.14
C ARG A 97 1.33 -37.73 11.82
N LEU A 98 1.49 -38.81 11.06
CA LEU A 98 1.39 -40.18 11.55
C LEU A 98 2.80 -40.81 11.53
N SER A 99 3.08 -41.72 12.46
CA SER A 99 4.41 -42.33 12.66
C SER A 99 5.00 -43.02 11.42
N HIS A 100 4.16 -43.41 10.46
CA HIS A 100 4.55 -44.14 9.25
C HIS A 100 4.12 -43.44 7.95
N ASP A 101 3.64 -42.19 8.01
CA ASP A 101 3.16 -41.47 6.83
C ASP A 101 3.35 -39.94 6.93
N ASP A 102 4.41 -39.47 6.30
CA ASP A 102 4.78 -38.07 6.17
C ASP A 102 4.26 -37.42 4.87
N ALA A 103 3.61 -38.17 3.98
CA ALA A 103 3.21 -37.68 2.68
C ALA A 103 1.78 -37.10 2.71
N TYR A 104 1.60 -35.90 2.14
CA TYR A 104 0.26 -35.38 1.88
C TYR A 104 -0.34 -36.04 0.63
N ASN A 105 -0.75 -37.30 0.74
CA ASN A 105 -1.33 -38.06 -0.36
C ASN A 105 -2.82 -38.31 -0.11
N LYS A 106 -3.68 -37.60 -0.86
CA LYS A 106 -5.15 -37.74 -0.76
C LYS A 106 -5.66 -39.12 -1.15
N SER A 107 -4.88 -39.88 -1.92
CA SER A 107 -5.22 -41.23 -2.38
C SER A 107 -4.79 -42.32 -1.41
N SER A 108 -3.96 -41.99 -0.41
CA SER A 108 -3.47 -42.96 0.57
C SER A 108 -4.61 -43.52 1.42
N GLU A 109 -4.52 -44.80 1.75
CA GLU A 109 -5.49 -45.48 2.61
C GLU A 109 -5.50 -44.87 4.02
N THR A 110 -4.33 -44.48 4.55
CA THR A 110 -4.17 -43.69 5.78
C THR A 110 -4.89 -42.35 5.74
N TYR A 111 -4.88 -41.66 4.60
CA TYR A 111 -5.59 -40.39 4.43
C TYR A 111 -7.11 -40.60 4.40
N LYS A 112 -7.59 -41.68 3.76
CA LYS A 112 -9.01 -42.04 3.77
C LYS A 112 -9.49 -42.44 5.17
N ILE A 113 -8.65 -43.15 5.93
CA ILE A 113 -8.90 -43.48 7.34
C ILE A 113 -8.99 -42.20 8.16
N PHE A 114 -8.04 -41.27 8.01
CA PHE A 114 -8.09 -39.93 8.62
C PHE A 114 -9.36 -39.15 8.26
N LEU A 115 -9.76 -39.11 6.99
CA LEU A 115 -11.01 -38.45 6.56
C LEU A 115 -12.27 -39.09 7.15
N LYS A 116 -12.30 -40.43 7.27
CA LYS A 116 -13.40 -41.14 7.93
C LYS A 116 -13.48 -40.77 9.41
N HIS A 117 -12.35 -40.54 10.07
CA HIS A 117 -12.29 -40.02 11.44
C HIS A 117 -12.84 -38.60 11.58
N LEU A 118 -12.59 -37.71 10.61
CA LEU A 118 -13.09 -36.34 10.57
C LEU A 118 -14.61 -36.24 10.38
N SER A 119 -15.24 -37.26 9.79
CA SER A 119 -16.68 -37.28 9.55
C SER A 119 -17.53 -37.50 10.82
N GLN A 120 -16.91 -37.93 11.92
CA GLN A 120 -17.60 -38.32 13.16
C GLN A 120 -17.51 -37.29 14.29
N THR A 121 -16.78 -36.19 14.10
CA THR A 121 -16.64 -35.13 15.11
C THR A 121 -17.69 -34.02 14.94
N PRO A 122 -18.16 -33.39 16.03
CA PRO A 122 -19.38 -32.58 16.02
C PRO A 122 -19.21 -31.17 15.40
N THR A 123 -17.97 -30.67 15.30
CA THR A 123 -17.68 -29.30 14.84
C THR A 123 -16.61 -29.30 13.76
N ASP A 124 -16.69 -28.33 12.83
CA ASP A 124 -15.78 -28.22 11.69
C ASP A 124 -14.35 -27.81 12.08
N TYR A 125 -14.19 -27.24 13.29
CA TYR A 125 -12.93 -26.74 13.84
C TYR A 125 -12.10 -27.87 14.49
N ASP A 126 -12.75 -28.82 15.18
CA ASP A 126 -12.07 -29.95 15.86
C ASP A 126 -11.54 -31.00 14.89
N LYS A 127 -12.04 -31.00 13.65
CA LYS A 127 -11.69 -31.95 12.60
C LYS A 127 -10.19 -31.93 12.32
N LYS A 128 -9.64 -30.82 11.82
CA LYS A 128 -8.25 -30.83 11.29
C LYS A 128 -7.16 -30.87 12.37
N CYS A 129 -7.52 -30.67 13.64
CA CYS A 129 -6.58 -30.41 14.73
C CYS A 129 -6.42 -31.55 15.75
N THR A 130 -7.24 -32.60 15.64
CA THR A 130 -7.23 -33.73 16.57
C THR A 130 -7.08 -35.05 15.81
N MET A 131 -6.56 -36.07 16.51
CA MET A 131 -6.48 -37.45 16.04
C MET A 131 -6.97 -38.41 17.12
N PHE A 132 -7.41 -39.61 16.76
CA PHE A 132 -7.78 -40.62 17.75
C PHE A 132 -6.54 -41.18 18.46
N LYS A 133 -6.70 -41.48 19.75
CA LYS A 133 -5.66 -42.16 20.51
C LYS A 133 -5.46 -43.61 20.05
N ASN A 134 -6.54 -44.29 19.65
CA ASN A 134 -6.60 -45.62 19.03
C ASN A 134 -7.89 -45.71 18.19
N GLU A 135 -7.93 -46.52 17.12
CA GLU A 135 -9.14 -46.72 16.30
C GLU A 135 -10.37 -47.19 17.11
N SER A 136 -10.13 -47.95 18.20
CA SER A 136 -11.16 -48.46 19.10
C SER A 136 -11.59 -47.46 20.18
N ALA A 137 -10.74 -46.49 20.50
CA ALA A 137 -11.00 -45.51 21.53
C ALA A 137 -11.50 -44.23 20.85
N ARG A 138 -12.79 -43.90 21.01
CA ARG A 138 -13.37 -42.61 20.56
C ARG A 138 -12.78 -41.38 21.29
N THR A 139 -11.61 -41.51 21.90
CA THR A 139 -10.90 -40.45 22.61
C THR A 139 -10.00 -39.70 21.63
N LEU A 140 -10.27 -38.41 21.48
CA LEU A 140 -9.48 -37.49 20.69
C LEU A 140 -8.26 -37.05 21.50
N LYS A 141 -7.12 -36.96 20.83
CA LYS A 141 -5.89 -36.33 21.33
C LYS A 141 -5.43 -35.23 20.36
N PRO A 142 -4.76 -34.18 20.84
CA PRO A 142 -4.11 -33.21 19.97
C PRO A 142 -2.99 -33.88 19.16
N CYS A 143 -2.66 -33.33 17.98
CA CYS A 143 -1.56 -33.85 17.16
C CYS A 143 -0.22 -33.65 17.88
N ASP A 144 0.39 -34.74 18.35
CA ASP A 144 1.64 -34.74 19.12
C ASP A 144 2.90 -34.85 18.25
N GLN A 145 2.78 -35.44 17.05
CA GLN A 145 3.91 -35.66 16.13
C GLN A 145 4.08 -34.56 15.05
N GLY A 146 3.33 -33.46 15.16
CA GLY A 146 3.37 -32.34 14.21
C GLY A 146 2.41 -32.49 13.03
N TRP A 147 2.72 -31.81 11.93
CA TRP A 147 1.77 -31.53 10.85
C TRP A 147 2.32 -31.88 9.47
N VAL A 148 1.43 -32.34 8.60
CA VAL A 148 1.71 -32.60 7.18
C VAL A 148 0.79 -31.71 6.34
N PHE A 149 1.37 -30.99 5.37
CA PHE A 149 0.72 -29.92 4.61
C PHE A 149 0.63 -30.23 3.11
N ASP A 150 -0.43 -29.77 2.44
CA ASP A 150 -0.57 -29.80 0.98
C ASP A 150 0.29 -28.71 0.33
N MET A 151 1.45 -29.08 -0.18
CA MET A 151 2.41 -28.14 -0.78
C MET A 151 2.04 -27.72 -2.21
N ASN A 152 1.00 -28.31 -2.84
CA ASN A 152 0.70 -28.05 -4.25
C ASN A 152 0.23 -26.62 -4.50
N LYS A 153 -0.57 -26.06 -3.58
CA LYS A 153 -1.23 -24.76 -3.75
C LYS A 153 -0.34 -23.58 -3.38
N TYR A 154 0.21 -23.58 -2.17
CA TYR A 154 0.98 -22.45 -1.62
C TYR A 154 2.49 -22.70 -1.57
N GLY A 155 2.93 -23.95 -1.68
CA GLY A 155 4.33 -24.32 -1.43
C GLY A 155 4.77 -24.01 0.00
N GLU A 156 6.01 -23.57 0.15
CA GLU A 156 6.56 -23.19 1.45
C GLU A 156 6.02 -21.84 1.91
N THR A 157 5.42 -21.84 3.09
CA THR A 157 4.89 -20.65 3.78
C THR A 157 5.46 -20.56 5.19
N LEU A 158 5.36 -19.38 5.81
CA LEU A 158 5.73 -19.22 7.22
C LEU A 158 4.89 -20.14 8.12
N SER A 159 3.64 -20.39 7.73
CA SER A 159 2.71 -21.26 8.46
C SER A 159 3.09 -22.73 8.40
N THR A 160 3.57 -23.20 7.25
CA THR A 160 4.06 -24.59 7.10
C THR A 160 5.39 -24.77 7.83
N GLU A 161 6.28 -23.77 7.78
CA GLU A 161 7.59 -23.84 8.44
C GLU A 161 7.48 -23.84 9.98
N LEU A 162 6.65 -22.95 10.54
CA LEU A 162 6.51 -22.81 12.00
C LEU A 162 5.32 -23.59 12.59
N SER A 163 4.59 -24.33 11.75
CA SER A 163 3.38 -25.06 12.13
C SER A 163 2.36 -24.19 12.86
N LEU A 164 2.00 -23.05 12.26
CA LEU A 164 1.10 -22.03 12.85
C LEU A 164 -0.39 -22.39 12.71
N VAL A 165 -0.73 -23.66 12.93
CA VAL A 165 -2.09 -24.20 12.84
C VAL A 165 -2.62 -24.54 14.22
N CYS A 166 -3.93 -24.76 14.32
CA CYS A 166 -4.61 -25.22 15.53
C CYS A 166 -4.24 -24.34 16.74
N ASP A 167 -3.61 -24.85 17.79
CA ASP A 167 -3.25 -24.07 18.98
C ASP A 167 -2.48 -22.77 18.67
N LYS A 168 -1.71 -22.74 17.58
CA LYS A 168 -0.90 -21.58 17.17
C LYS A 168 -1.59 -20.67 16.15
N PHE A 169 -2.86 -20.88 15.82
CA PHE A 169 -3.58 -20.08 14.82
C PHE A 169 -3.62 -18.59 15.20
N HIS A 170 -3.79 -18.29 16.49
CA HIS A 170 -3.93 -16.94 17.01
C HIS A 170 -2.67 -16.09 16.76
N LEU A 171 -1.48 -16.70 16.68
CA LEU A 171 -0.24 -16.00 16.39
C LEU A 171 -0.23 -15.38 14.99
N ARG A 172 -0.90 -16.02 14.01
CA ARG A 172 -1.06 -15.45 12.67
C ARG A 172 -1.96 -14.22 12.70
N ALA A 173 -3.14 -14.37 13.28
CA ALA A 173 -4.07 -13.25 13.45
C ALA A 173 -3.42 -12.07 14.16
N LEU A 174 -2.64 -12.33 15.21
CA LEU A 174 -1.87 -11.32 15.92
C LEU A 174 -0.87 -10.62 15.02
N THR A 175 -0.07 -11.34 14.23
CA THR A 175 0.90 -10.75 13.31
C THR A 175 0.23 -9.82 12.28
N GLN A 176 -0.92 -10.21 11.73
CA GLN A 176 -1.65 -9.36 10.78
C GLN A 176 -2.29 -8.14 11.47
N ASN A 177 -2.82 -8.30 12.68
CA ASN A 177 -3.34 -7.17 13.45
C ASN A 177 -2.23 -6.17 13.81
N ILE A 178 -1.02 -6.65 14.11
CA ILE A 178 0.15 -5.81 14.38
C ILE A 178 0.57 -5.02 13.13
N TYR A 179 0.48 -5.61 11.93
CA TYR A 179 0.65 -4.86 10.68
C TYR A 179 -0.38 -3.72 10.57
N SER A 180 -1.66 -4.01 10.82
CA SER A 180 -2.73 -3.01 10.80
C SER A 180 -2.53 -1.91 11.85
N ALA A 181 -2.03 -2.25 13.04
CA ALA A 181 -1.68 -1.29 14.08
C ALA A 181 -0.54 -0.35 13.62
N GLY A 182 0.45 -0.86 12.89
CA GLY A 182 1.46 -0.04 12.23
C GLY A 182 0.83 0.93 11.21
N ALA A 183 -0.08 0.43 10.37
CA ALA A 183 -0.78 1.24 9.36
C ALA A 183 -1.68 2.34 9.96
N ALA A 184 -2.21 2.13 11.17
CA ALA A 184 -2.92 3.16 11.93
C ALA A 184 -2.04 4.39 12.25
N GLY A 185 -0.72 4.25 12.18
CA GLY A 185 0.24 5.36 12.27
C GLY A 185 0.19 6.35 11.09
N SER A 186 -0.69 6.15 10.11
CA SER A 186 -0.91 7.11 9.01
C SER A 186 -1.17 8.55 9.48
N LEU A 187 -1.87 8.73 10.62
CA LEU A 187 -2.07 10.04 11.24
C LEU A 187 -0.73 10.73 11.57
N LEU A 188 0.22 9.99 12.14
CA LEU A 188 1.55 10.51 12.45
C LEU A 188 2.30 10.87 11.16
N THR A 189 2.22 10.02 10.14
CA THR A 189 2.90 10.28 8.86
C THR A 189 2.30 11.47 8.11
N GLY A 190 1.00 11.73 8.26
CA GLY A 190 0.35 12.95 7.76
C GLY A 190 0.92 14.20 8.42
N LEU A 191 1.03 14.19 9.76
CA LEU A 191 1.65 15.30 10.51
C LEU A 191 3.11 15.52 10.13
N LEU A 192 3.88 14.43 9.94
CA LEU A 192 5.26 14.51 9.48
C LEU A 192 5.36 15.07 8.06
N SER A 193 4.44 14.68 7.16
CA SER A 193 4.33 15.21 5.79
C SER A 193 4.07 16.71 5.76
N ASP A 194 3.24 17.21 6.69
CA ASP A 194 2.96 18.64 6.79
C ASP A 194 4.15 19.42 7.35
N ARG A 195 4.93 18.82 8.25
CA ARG A 195 6.11 19.47 8.84
C ARG A 195 7.36 19.42 7.96
N TRP A 196 7.68 18.26 7.40
CA TRP A 196 8.93 18.02 6.68
C TRP A 196 8.80 18.11 5.15
N GLY A 197 7.58 18.13 4.64
CA GLY A 197 7.28 18.04 3.21
C GLY A 197 6.92 16.61 2.79
N ARG A 198 6.30 16.51 1.62
CA ARG A 198 5.75 15.25 1.09
C ARG A 198 6.89 14.38 0.59
N ARG A 199 7.80 14.96 -0.21
CA ARG A 199 8.93 14.23 -0.81
C ARG A 199 9.82 13.59 0.25
N LYS A 200 10.23 14.37 1.27
CA LYS A 200 11.10 13.87 2.35
C LYS A 200 10.42 12.77 3.16
N THR A 201 9.15 12.95 3.50
CA THR A 201 8.39 11.97 4.27
C THR A 201 8.23 10.65 3.49
N ILE A 202 7.90 10.71 2.20
CA ILE A 202 7.83 9.51 1.34
C ILE A 202 9.19 8.79 1.33
N TYR A 203 10.29 9.52 1.11
CA TYR A 203 11.63 8.93 1.07
C TYR A 203 12.02 8.21 2.36
N LEU A 204 11.79 8.83 3.52
CA LEU A 204 12.09 8.23 4.82
C LEU A 204 11.28 6.96 5.07
N LEU A 205 10.00 6.96 4.70
CA LEU A 205 9.12 5.80 4.83
C LEU A 205 9.51 4.68 3.86
N VAL A 206 9.94 4.99 2.64
CA VAL A 206 10.46 3.99 1.68
C VAL A 206 11.75 3.37 2.20
N ILE A 207 12.68 4.16 2.75
CA ILE A 207 13.89 3.62 3.40
C ILE A 207 13.52 2.70 4.56
N LEU A 208 12.60 3.13 5.42
CA LEU A 208 12.14 2.33 6.55
C LEU A 208 11.54 1.00 6.09
N LEU A 209 10.78 1.00 4.99
CA LEU A 209 10.24 -0.21 4.38
C LEU A 209 11.35 -1.15 3.89
N VAL A 210 12.35 -0.61 3.18
CA VAL A 210 13.49 -1.38 2.66
C VAL A 210 14.29 -2.00 3.80
N ILE A 211 14.55 -1.25 4.88
CA ILE A 211 15.22 -1.77 6.08
C ILE A 211 14.38 -2.91 6.68
N ALA A 212 13.07 -2.71 6.86
CA ALA A 212 12.20 -3.73 7.44
C ALA A 212 12.13 -5.01 6.61
N LEU A 213 12.12 -4.91 5.27
CA LEU A 213 12.13 -6.07 4.37
C LEU A 213 13.47 -6.81 4.43
N ASN A 214 14.60 -6.09 4.44
CA ASN A 214 15.93 -6.70 4.52
C ASN A 214 16.18 -7.36 5.89
N THR A 215 15.81 -6.69 6.98
CA THR A 215 15.89 -7.26 8.33
C THR A 215 15.02 -8.50 8.42
N MET A 216 13.78 -8.47 7.92
CA MET A 216 12.94 -9.66 7.92
C MET A 216 13.63 -10.82 7.19
N GLN A 217 14.18 -10.59 6.00
CA GLN A 217 14.86 -11.64 5.21
C GLN A 217 16.04 -12.27 5.92
N LEU A 218 16.91 -11.46 6.52
CA LEU A 218 18.10 -11.95 7.22
C LEU A 218 17.75 -12.97 8.32
N PHE A 219 16.64 -12.74 9.02
CA PHE A 219 16.23 -13.57 10.16
C PHE A 219 15.35 -14.77 9.76
N LEU A 220 14.75 -14.77 8.56
CA LEU A 220 13.93 -15.88 8.06
C LEU A 220 14.74 -17.16 7.83
N TYR A 221 16.04 -17.07 7.54
CA TYR A 221 16.83 -18.27 7.25
C TYR A 221 17.37 -18.99 8.50
N SER A 222 17.79 -18.27 9.55
CA SER A 222 18.62 -18.91 10.60
C SER A 222 18.38 -18.44 12.05
N SER A 223 17.25 -17.80 12.37
CA SER A 223 16.98 -17.35 13.74
C SER A 223 16.03 -18.28 14.50
N LYS A 224 16.23 -18.43 15.82
CA LYS A 224 15.19 -18.99 16.72
C LYS A 224 14.02 -18.01 16.93
N TYR A 225 14.24 -16.73 16.64
CA TYR A 225 13.28 -15.64 16.85
C TYR A 225 12.51 -15.24 15.58
N LYS A 226 12.39 -16.15 14.59
CA LYS A 226 11.79 -15.83 13.27
C LYS A 226 10.44 -15.14 13.39
N LEU A 227 9.52 -15.72 14.17
CA LEU A 227 8.16 -15.19 14.31
C LEU A 227 8.13 -13.81 14.97
N LEU A 228 8.96 -13.61 16.00
CA LEU A 228 9.04 -12.33 16.71
C LEU A 228 9.58 -11.23 15.79
N VAL A 229 10.72 -11.47 15.14
CA VAL A 229 11.32 -10.52 14.20
C VAL A 229 10.39 -10.25 13.03
N PHE A 230 9.79 -11.30 12.46
CA PHE A 230 8.79 -11.16 11.39
C PHE A 230 7.64 -10.25 11.83
N THR A 231 7.09 -10.46 13.04
CA THR A 231 5.99 -9.66 13.58
C THR A 231 6.36 -8.20 13.80
N ILE A 232 7.56 -7.93 14.34
CA ILE A 232 8.07 -6.55 14.50
C ILE A 232 8.27 -5.89 13.14
N CYS A 233 8.88 -6.60 12.17
CA CYS A 233 9.05 -6.11 10.82
C CYS A 233 7.70 -5.83 10.15
N ARG A 234 6.66 -6.63 10.41
CA ARG A 234 5.30 -6.38 9.92
C ARG A 234 4.70 -5.09 10.50
N PHE A 235 4.90 -4.78 11.78
CA PHE A 235 4.51 -3.49 12.34
C PHE A 235 5.19 -2.33 11.59
N VAL A 236 6.50 -2.41 11.42
CA VAL A 236 7.30 -1.37 10.74
C VAL A 236 6.89 -1.23 9.27
N GLN A 237 6.64 -2.34 8.57
CA GLN A 237 6.11 -2.34 7.20
C GLN A 237 4.74 -1.65 7.15
N GLY A 238 3.83 -1.97 8.08
CA GLY A 238 2.53 -1.33 8.20
C GLY A 238 2.63 0.18 8.35
N PHE A 239 3.52 0.65 9.23
CA PHE A 239 3.80 2.07 9.39
C PHE A 239 4.43 2.68 8.13
N ALA A 240 5.38 1.99 7.51
CA ALA A 240 6.10 2.49 6.35
C ALA A 240 5.21 2.63 5.10
N VAL A 241 4.31 1.68 4.82
CA VAL A 241 3.43 1.73 3.63
C VAL A 241 2.47 2.93 3.62
N THR A 242 2.34 3.65 4.74
CA THR A 242 1.56 4.90 4.81
C THR A 242 2.09 6.01 3.88
N PHE A 243 3.29 5.83 3.31
CA PHE A 243 3.76 6.70 2.22
C PHE A 243 2.78 6.74 1.04
N HIS A 244 1.93 5.73 0.87
CA HIS A 244 0.89 5.69 -0.17
C HIS A 244 -0.09 6.86 -0.02
N GLN A 245 -0.56 7.13 1.21
CA GLN A 245 -1.46 8.24 1.52
C GLN A 245 -0.76 9.59 1.31
N VAL A 246 0.51 9.69 1.71
CA VAL A 246 1.32 10.91 1.45
C VAL A 246 1.52 11.13 -0.05
N SER A 247 1.69 10.05 -0.82
CA SER A 247 1.82 10.09 -2.29
C SER A 247 0.54 10.55 -2.97
N LEU A 248 -0.63 10.14 -2.47
CA LEU A 248 -1.92 10.66 -2.91
C LEU A 248 -2.01 12.18 -2.70
N VAL A 249 -1.66 12.66 -1.51
CA VAL A 249 -1.65 14.10 -1.22
C VAL A 249 -0.71 14.84 -2.17
N LEU A 250 0.50 14.33 -2.39
CA LEU A 250 1.45 14.92 -3.33
C LEU A 250 0.86 15.04 -4.75
N LEU A 251 0.27 13.97 -5.30
CA LEU A 251 -0.34 14.01 -6.63
C LEU A 251 -1.53 14.97 -6.72
N LEU A 252 -2.34 15.10 -5.65
CA LEU A 252 -3.45 16.06 -5.56
C LEU A 252 -2.99 17.52 -5.44
N GLU A 253 -1.78 17.74 -4.94
CA GLU A 253 -1.17 19.06 -4.81
C GLU A 253 -0.44 19.48 -6.09
N LEU A 254 0.13 18.51 -6.82
CA LEU A 254 0.74 18.69 -8.14
C LEU A 254 -0.29 18.83 -9.27
N THR A 255 -1.54 18.44 -9.04
CA THR A 255 -2.61 18.56 -10.04
C THR A 255 -3.62 19.67 -9.75
N GLY A 256 -4.06 20.32 -10.82
CA GLY A 256 -5.18 21.24 -10.79
C GLY A 256 -6.51 20.53 -10.45
N PRO A 257 -7.53 21.29 -10.02
CA PRO A 257 -8.82 20.73 -9.56
C PRO A 257 -9.46 19.75 -10.55
N ASN A 258 -9.38 20.06 -11.85
CA ASN A 258 -10.03 19.30 -12.92
C ASN A 258 -9.43 17.90 -13.16
N ARG A 259 -8.25 17.59 -12.60
CA ARG A 259 -7.54 16.33 -12.83
C ARG A 259 -7.26 15.54 -11.54
N ARG A 260 -7.86 15.92 -10.42
CA ARG A 260 -7.69 15.21 -9.14
C ARG A 260 -8.17 13.77 -9.17
N VAL A 261 -9.21 13.48 -9.97
CA VAL A 261 -9.70 12.12 -10.19
C VAL A 261 -8.61 11.24 -10.83
N LEU A 262 -7.83 11.79 -11.76
CA LEU A 262 -6.72 11.06 -12.38
C LEU A 262 -5.64 10.69 -11.36
N ALA A 263 -5.32 11.60 -10.42
CA ALA A 263 -4.39 11.30 -9.32
C ALA A 263 -4.87 10.11 -8.48
N ALA A 264 -6.11 10.16 -7.99
CA ALA A 264 -6.68 9.08 -7.19
C ALA A 264 -6.73 7.75 -7.96
N ASN A 265 -7.18 7.78 -9.23
CA ASN A 265 -7.26 6.59 -10.07
C ASN A 265 -5.87 6.00 -10.38
N THR A 266 -4.85 6.84 -10.57
CA THR A 266 -3.46 6.36 -10.81
C THR A 266 -2.98 5.49 -9.64
N LEU A 267 -3.20 5.94 -8.41
CA LEU A 267 -2.84 5.18 -7.21
C LEU A 267 -3.71 3.92 -7.06
N ALA A 268 -5.02 4.02 -7.31
CA ALA A 268 -5.93 2.88 -7.22
C ALA A 268 -5.58 1.77 -8.22
N TYR A 269 -5.30 2.11 -9.48
CA TYR A 269 -4.87 1.15 -10.49
C TYR A 269 -3.51 0.57 -10.17
N SER A 270 -2.57 1.38 -9.67
CA SER A 270 -1.26 0.88 -9.24
C SER A 270 -1.37 -0.11 -8.07
N PHE A 271 -2.29 0.15 -7.13
CA PHE A 271 -2.57 -0.73 -6.02
C PHE A 271 -3.18 -2.06 -6.48
N ALA A 272 -4.14 -2.03 -7.41
CA ALA A 272 -4.70 -3.25 -8.01
C ALA A 272 -3.63 -4.03 -8.79
N LEU A 273 -2.78 -3.34 -9.55
CA LEU A 273 -1.69 -3.94 -10.31
C LEU A 273 -0.71 -4.69 -9.40
N GLY A 274 -0.37 -4.13 -8.24
CA GLY A 274 0.54 -4.80 -7.31
C GLY A 274 -0.06 -6.06 -6.68
N GLN A 275 -1.38 -6.13 -6.46
CA GLN A 275 -2.03 -7.39 -6.05
C GLN A 275 -1.89 -8.47 -7.14
N ILE A 276 -2.09 -8.10 -8.41
CA ILE A 276 -1.97 -9.02 -9.55
C ILE A 276 -0.53 -9.52 -9.67
N ILE A 277 0.45 -8.60 -9.64
CA ILE A 277 1.88 -8.94 -9.72
C ILE A 277 2.25 -9.87 -8.56
N LEU A 278 1.87 -9.53 -7.33
CA LEU A 278 2.14 -10.37 -6.16
C LEU A 278 1.55 -11.77 -6.31
N ALA A 279 0.30 -11.90 -6.76
CA ALA A 279 -0.34 -13.20 -6.94
C ALA A 279 0.38 -14.06 -7.98
N ILE A 280 0.84 -13.46 -9.08
CA ILE A 280 1.63 -14.15 -10.11
C ILE A 280 2.97 -14.61 -9.54
N VAL A 281 3.70 -13.70 -8.87
CA VAL A 281 5.01 -13.99 -8.28
C VAL A 281 4.92 -15.11 -7.23
N ALA A 282 3.96 -15.02 -6.30
CA ALA A 282 3.75 -16.03 -5.27
C ALA A 282 3.40 -17.40 -5.87
N ARG A 283 2.57 -17.44 -6.92
CA ARG A 283 2.20 -18.68 -7.61
C ARG A 283 3.38 -19.33 -8.35
N GLN A 284 4.27 -18.52 -8.93
CA GLN A 284 5.42 -19.03 -9.67
C GLN A 284 6.53 -19.51 -8.73
N LEU A 285 6.81 -18.76 -7.67
CA LEU A 285 7.91 -19.07 -6.75
C LEU A 285 7.56 -20.18 -5.77
N LYS A 286 6.31 -20.22 -5.27
CA LYS A 286 5.85 -21.17 -4.23
C LYS A 286 6.77 -21.25 -3.01
N ASP A 287 7.48 -20.17 -2.73
CA ASP A 287 8.37 -19.99 -1.60
C ASP A 287 8.20 -18.54 -1.11
N TYR A 288 7.77 -18.42 0.14
CA TYR A 288 7.51 -17.12 0.75
C TYR A 288 8.76 -16.26 0.92
N LYS A 289 9.94 -16.87 1.16
CA LYS A 289 11.22 -16.17 1.29
C LYS A 289 11.62 -15.58 -0.06
N LEU A 290 11.52 -16.35 -1.14
CA LEU A 290 11.77 -15.85 -2.49
C LEU A 290 10.79 -14.76 -2.90
N THR A 291 9.51 -14.89 -2.51
CA THR A 291 8.49 -13.86 -2.76
C THR A 291 8.86 -12.53 -2.09
N TYR A 292 9.34 -12.56 -0.85
CA TYR A 292 9.82 -11.36 -0.17
C TYR A 292 11.13 -10.81 -0.77
N TRP A 293 11.98 -11.64 -1.39
CA TRP A 293 13.17 -11.18 -2.12
C TRP A 293 12.77 -10.44 -3.40
N ALA A 294 11.80 -10.95 -4.15
CA ALA A 294 11.24 -10.28 -5.32
C ALA A 294 10.61 -8.91 -4.96
N LEU A 295 9.88 -8.85 -3.84
CA LEU A 295 9.38 -7.60 -3.25
C LEU A 295 10.51 -6.61 -2.95
N ASN A 296 11.59 -7.07 -2.31
CA ASN A 296 12.75 -6.25 -1.98
C ASN A 296 13.41 -5.68 -3.24
N LEU A 297 13.64 -6.54 -4.25
CA LEU A 297 14.22 -6.18 -5.53
C LEU A 297 13.39 -5.13 -6.26
N TYR A 298 12.05 -5.20 -6.16
CA TYR A 298 11.16 -4.23 -6.78
C TYR A 298 11.19 -2.85 -6.09
N VAL A 299 11.26 -2.80 -4.75
CA VAL A 299 11.24 -1.52 -4.01
C VAL A 299 12.60 -0.82 -3.98
N LEU A 300 13.70 -1.56 -4.04
CA LEU A 300 15.06 -1.03 -3.85
C LEU A 300 15.43 0.12 -4.83
N PRO A 301 15.10 0.07 -6.14
CA PRO A 301 15.39 1.17 -7.07
C PRO A 301 14.79 2.52 -6.67
N PHE A 302 13.65 2.52 -5.97
CA PHE A 302 12.99 3.76 -5.56
C PHE A 302 13.75 4.54 -4.49
N VAL A 303 14.66 3.89 -3.75
CA VAL A 303 15.60 4.58 -2.85
C VAL A 303 16.55 5.49 -3.63
N PHE A 304 16.90 5.13 -4.86
CA PHE A 304 17.81 5.92 -5.70
C PHE A 304 17.05 6.94 -6.56
N ILE A 305 15.88 6.55 -7.06
CA ILE A 305 15.09 7.38 -7.99
C ILE A 305 14.28 8.49 -7.26
N TYR A 306 14.24 8.48 -5.91
CA TYR A 306 13.52 9.48 -5.11
C TYR A 306 13.88 10.94 -5.45
N VAL A 307 15.10 11.18 -5.96
CA VAL A 307 15.58 12.53 -6.31
C VAL A 307 14.75 13.18 -7.41
N LEU A 308 14.10 12.37 -8.25
CA LEU A 308 13.25 12.79 -9.36
C LEU A 308 11.85 13.22 -8.91
N ILE A 309 11.44 12.88 -7.68
CA ILE A 309 10.13 13.25 -7.14
C ILE A 309 10.19 14.73 -6.71
N PRO A 310 9.33 15.61 -7.26
CA PRO A 310 9.28 17.01 -6.83
C PRO A 310 8.65 17.13 -5.44
N GLU A 311 8.94 18.24 -4.76
CA GLU A 311 8.22 18.61 -3.55
C GLU A 311 6.90 19.29 -3.90
N SER A 312 5.93 19.25 -2.99
CA SER A 312 4.65 19.92 -3.17
C SER A 312 4.81 21.44 -3.32
N PRO A 313 4.32 22.06 -4.42
CA PRO A 313 4.32 23.51 -4.59
C PRO A 313 3.53 24.21 -3.49
N ARG A 314 2.41 23.60 -3.04
CA ARG A 314 1.58 24.16 -1.97
C ARG A 314 2.33 24.19 -0.65
N TRP A 315 3.01 23.10 -0.31
CA TRP A 315 3.83 23.03 0.89
C TRP A 315 4.98 24.03 0.83
N LEU A 316 5.67 24.16 -0.31
CA LEU A 316 6.75 25.14 -0.49
C LEU A 316 6.28 26.58 -0.27
N VAL A 317 5.12 26.95 -0.84
CA VAL A 317 4.49 28.26 -0.60
C VAL A 317 4.14 28.45 0.89
N GLN A 318 3.60 27.42 1.54
CA GLN A 318 3.31 27.45 2.98
C GLN A 318 4.57 27.61 3.83
N GLN A 319 5.72 27.12 3.39
CA GLN A 319 7.02 27.33 4.04
C GLN A 319 7.70 28.66 3.64
N GLY A 320 7.06 29.49 2.81
CA GLY A 320 7.63 30.76 2.34
C GLY A 320 8.67 30.60 1.21
N ARG A 321 8.84 29.40 0.66
CA ARG A 321 9.85 29.07 -0.36
C ARG A 321 9.28 29.27 -1.78
N ILE A 322 8.92 30.50 -2.11
CA ILE A 322 8.19 30.83 -3.36
C ILE A 322 9.06 30.64 -4.61
N ILE A 323 10.36 30.90 -4.53
CA ILE A 323 11.30 30.75 -5.67
C ILE A 323 11.39 29.29 -6.10
N GLU A 324 11.42 28.37 -5.14
CA GLU A 324 11.45 26.93 -5.41
C GLU A 324 10.10 26.42 -5.93
N ALA A 325 8.99 26.95 -5.41
CA ALA A 325 7.65 26.56 -5.84
C ALA A 325 7.32 26.94 -7.30
N ARG A 326 8.10 27.85 -7.91
CA ARG A 326 7.92 28.29 -9.30
C ARG A 326 8.64 27.38 -10.32
N LYS A 327 9.62 26.59 -9.87
CA LYS A 327 10.41 25.70 -10.73
C LYS A 327 9.59 24.46 -11.12
#